data_AF-A0A5N7JPI5-F1
#
_entry.id   AF-A0A5N7JPI5-F1
#
_cell.length_a   1.000
_cell.length_b   1.000
_cell.length_c   1.000
_cell.angle_alpha   90.00
_cell.angle_beta   90.00
_cell.angle_gamma   90.00
#
_symmetry.space_group_name_H-M   'P 1'
#
loop_
_entity.id
_entity.type
_entity.pdbx_description
1 polymer ?
#
loop_
_entity_poly.entity_id
_entity_poly.type
_entity_poly.pdbx_seq_one_letter_code
_entity_poly.pdbx_strand_id
1 'polypeptide(L)'
;MPSQYLLDLPPARKAITPEPSIAVVFTRHGLQLHTLLVENQPWFCARDLGRLMGYYLDERTTRKLDNDQRQCLRLMFHGQPEEMLMISESGVYALLVYHYAPENRLLRRWLTHEVVPTLRDERQPRAIERPLLSMLDWPEMSLNLLHWQDEGWIRLRDMPYLLVNRTYRSTPKRTPWWRKFAQAFRMKQRIY
;
A
#
# COMPACT_ATOMS: atom_id res chain seq x y z
N MET A 1 7.71 -61.16 -14.22
CA MET A 1 7.20 -59.77 -14.27
C MET A 1 6.94 -59.30 -12.83
N PRO A 2 7.87 -58.60 -12.16
CA PRO A 2 7.60 -58.06 -10.84
C PRO A 2 7.37 -56.53 -10.86
N SER A 3 6.28 -56.18 -10.20
CA SER A 3 5.80 -54.89 -9.72
C SER A 3 6.88 -53.86 -9.36
N GLN A 4 6.82 -52.67 -9.97
CA GLN A 4 7.47 -51.45 -9.50
C GLN A 4 6.40 -50.49 -9.00
N TYR A 5 6.13 -50.51 -7.70
CA TYR A 5 5.41 -49.43 -7.02
C TYR A 5 6.38 -48.25 -6.91
N LEU A 6 6.39 -47.40 -7.94
CA LEU A 6 7.04 -46.09 -7.88
C LEU A 6 6.14 -45.19 -7.04
N LEU A 7 6.62 -44.84 -5.83
CA LEU A 7 6.00 -43.89 -4.94
C LEU A 7 5.94 -42.52 -5.61
N ASP A 8 4.75 -42.15 -6.09
CA ASP A 8 4.43 -40.77 -6.46
C ASP A 8 4.44 -39.90 -5.19
N LEU A 9 5.60 -39.33 -4.86
CA LEU A 9 5.68 -38.24 -3.91
C LEU A 9 4.96 -37.02 -4.51
N PRO A 10 4.00 -36.40 -3.80
CA PRO A 10 3.39 -35.17 -4.29
C PRO A 10 4.47 -34.09 -4.43
N PRO A 11 4.43 -33.25 -5.47
CA PRO A 11 5.39 -32.17 -5.61
C PRO A 11 5.26 -31.25 -4.40
N ALA A 12 6.36 -31.05 -3.69
CA ALA A 12 6.45 -30.12 -2.58
C ALA A 12 5.92 -28.75 -3.06
N ARG A 13 4.68 -28.44 -2.69
CA ARG A 13 4.14 -27.09 -2.81
C ARG A 13 5.09 -26.23 -1.98
N LYS A 14 5.95 -25.46 -2.66
CA LYS A 14 6.69 -24.37 -2.02
C LYS A 14 5.62 -23.51 -1.35
N ALA A 15 5.47 -23.66 -0.04
CA ALA A 15 4.70 -22.72 0.76
C ALA A 15 5.39 -21.37 0.54
N ILE A 16 4.76 -20.52 -0.26
CA ILE A 16 5.15 -19.12 -0.37
C ILE A 16 4.81 -18.55 0.99
N THR A 17 5.75 -18.59 1.93
CA THR A 17 5.56 -17.97 3.22
C THR A 17 5.51 -16.47 2.94
N PRO A 18 4.40 -15.78 3.22
CA PRO A 18 4.34 -14.34 2.98
C PRO A 18 5.44 -13.67 3.80
N GLU A 19 6.18 -12.77 3.15
CA GLU A 19 7.17 -11.93 3.81
C GLU A 19 6.48 -11.19 4.98
N PRO A 20 7.10 -11.17 6.17
CA PRO A 20 6.50 -10.52 7.32
C PRO A 20 6.36 -9.02 7.07
N SER A 21 5.15 -8.50 7.28
CA SER A 21 4.84 -7.10 7.04
C SER A 21 5.35 -6.23 8.18
N ILE A 22 5.81 -5.02 7.85
CA ILE A 22 6.22 -4.01 8.84
C ILE A 22 4.98 -3.24 9.27
N ALA A 23 4.66 -3.26 10.57
CA ALA A 23 3.52 -2.54 11.12
C ALA A 23 3.84 -1.06 11.37
N VAL A 24 2.83 -0.23 11.16
CA VAL A 24 2.80 1.17 11.62
C VAL A 24 2.35 1.18 13.07
N VAL A 25 3.08 1.88 13.94
CA VAL A 25 2.84 1.84 15.39
C VAL A 25 2.31 3.18 15.87
N PHE A 26 1.12 3.16 16.44
CA PHE A 26 0.52 4.30 17.11
C PHE A 26 0.67 4.16 18.63
N THR A 27 0.81 5.27 19.36
CA THR A 27 0.98 5.24 20.81
C THR A 27 -0.08 6.10 21.49
N ARG A 28 -0.72 5.56 22.54
CA ARG A 28 -1.70 6.28 23.35
C ARG A 28 -1.58 5.83 24.81
N HIS A 29 -1.46 6.80 25.72
CA HIS A 29 -1.30 6.55 27.17
C HIS A 29 -0.18 5.55 27.51
N GLY A 30 0.92 5.58 26.76
CA GLY A 30 2.05 4.64 26.93
C GLY A 30 1.81 3.22 26.38
N LEU A 31 0.63 2.96 25.81
CA LEU A 31 0.29 1.71 25.13
C LEU A 31 0.49 1.86 23.62
N GLN A 32 1.09 0.85 23.01
CA GLN A 32 1.31 0.80 21.56
C GLN A 32 0.17 0.05 20.87
N LEU A 33 -0.12 0.45 19.64
CA LEU A 33 -1.07 -0.17 18.73
C LEU A 33 -0.38 -0.42 17.40
N HIS A 34 -0.08 -1.68 17.13
CA HIS A 34 0.45 -2.10 15.84
C HIS A 34 -0.68 -2.21 14.82
N THR A 35 -0.46 -1.62 13.65
CA THR A 35 -1.45 -1.52 12.58
C THR A 35 -0.83 -1.84 11.23
N LEU A 36 -1.67 -2.31 10.31
CA LEU A 36 -1.30 -2.57 8.93
C LEU A 36 -2.38 -2.06 8.01
N LEU A 37 -1.97 -1.61 6.82
CA LEU A 37 -2.89 -1.31 5.73
C LEU A 37 -2.72 -2.35 4.63
N VAL A 38 -3.66 -3.29 4.55
CA VAL A 38 -3.67 -4.38 3.57
C VAL A 38 -4.86 -4.14 2.64
N GLU A 39 -4.62 -4.08 1.33
CA GLU A 39 -5.69 -3.90 0.32
C GLU A 39 -6.62 -2.69 0.59
N ASN A 40 -6.04 -1.58 1.06
CA ASN A 40 -6.78 -0.36 1.45
C ASN A 40 -7.73 -0.54 2.66
N GLN A 41 -7.61 -1.66 3.37
CA GLN A 41 -8.31 -1.93 4.60
C GLN A 41 -7.34 -1.82 5.79
N PRO A 42 -7.65 -1.01 6.81
CA PRO A 42 -6.88 -0.95 8.04
C PRO A 42 -7.11 -2.19 8.92
N TRP A 43 -6.02 -2.72 9.46
CA TRP A 43 -5.96 -3.87 10.35
C TRP A 43 -5.21 -3.51 11.62
N PHE A 44 -5.69 -4.00 12.76
CA PHE A 44 -5.23 -3.65 14.10
C PHE A 44 -4.85 -4.91 14.88
N CYS A 45 -3.73 -4.89 15.58
CA CYS A 45 -3.32 -6.01 16.43
C CYS A 45 -4.33 -6.22 17.57
N ALA A 46 -4.92 -7.41 17.64
CA ALA A 46 -5.92 -7.76 18.66
C ALA A 46 -5.36 -7.63 20.08
N ARG A 47 -4.10 -8.05 20.28
CA ARG A 47 -3.42 -7.99 21.59
C ARG A 47 -3.31 -6.56 22.10
N ASP A 48 -2.90 -5.65 21.24
CA ASP A 48 -2.71 -4.24 21.57
C ASP A 48 -4.06 -3.53 21.77
N LEU A 49 -5.02 -3.83 20.90
CA LEU A 49 -6.38 -3.31 21.03
C LEU A 49 -7.01 -3.71 22.37
N GLY A 50 -6.85 -4.96 22.78
CA GLY A 50 -7.35 -5.42 24.09
C GLY A 50 -6.75 -4.65 25.26
N ARG A 51 -5.45 -4.36 25.22
CA ARG A 51 -4.78 -3.51 26.22
C ARG A 51 -5.36 -2.10 26.25
N LEU A 52 -5.60 -1.50 25.09
CA LEU A 52 -6.20 -0.16 24.98
C LEU A 52 -7.66 -0.12 25.44
N MET A 53 -8.40 -1.22 25.28
CA MET A 53 -9.77 -1.37 25.77
C MET A 53 -9.84 -1.70 27.26
N GLY A 54 -8.70 -2.01 27.91
CA GLY A 54 -8.70 -2.59 29.26
C GLY A 54 -9.36 -3.96 29.34
N TYR A 55 -9.47 -4.67 28.21
CA TYR A 55 -10.20 -5.94 28.09
C TYR A 55 -9.37 -6.97 27.32
N TYR A 56 -9.15 -8.14 27.90
CA TYR A 56 -8.43 -9.21 27.22
C TYR A 56 -9.30 -9.84 26.12
N LEU A 57 -8.94 -9.60 24.86
CA LEU A 57 -9.61 -10.19 23.70
C LEU A 57 -9.19 -11.65 23.55
N ASP A 58 -9.99 -12.54 24.12
CA ASP A 58 -9.80 -13.99 24.03
C ASP A 58 -10.29 -14.56 22.69
N GLU A 59 -9.98 -15.84 22.47
CA GLU A 59 -10.41 -16.54 21.25
C GLU A 59 -11.93 -16.58 21.12
N ARG A 60 -12.66 -16.71 22.24
CA ARG A 60 -14.12 -16.75 22.24
C ARG A 60 -14.72 -15.40 21.80
N THR A 61 -14.16 -14.29 22.24
CA THR A 61 -14.61 -12.95 21.86
C THR A 61 -14.32 -12.69 20.39
N THR A 62 -13.11 -13.01 19.94
CA THR A 62 -12.72 -12.77 18.54
C THR A 62 -13.43 -13.70 17.56
N ARG A 63 -13.88 -14.89 17.98
CA ARG A 63 -14.75 -15.77 17.19
C ARG A 63 -16.18 -15.24 16.96
N LYS A 64 -16.60 -14.18 17.68
CA LYS A 64 -17.88 -13.49 17.42
C LYS A 64 -17.80 -12.55 16.20
N LEU A 65 -16.59 -12.28 15.73
CA LEU A 65 -16.37 -11.48 14.53
C LEU A 65 -16.51 -12.36 13.29
N ASP A 66 -16.94 -11.72 12.20
CA ASP A 66 -17.06 -12.38 10.90
C ASP A 66 -15.67 -12.77 10.35
N ASN A 67 -15.65 -13.69 9.39
CA ASN A 67 -14.38 -14.21 8.83
C ASN A 67 -13.55 -13.13 8.10
N ASP A 68 -14.19 -12.07 7.59
CA ASP A 68 -13.54 -10.90 6.98
C ASP A 68 -13.02 -9.90 8.01
N GLN A 69 -13.44 -10.03 9.28
CA GLN A 69 -13.09 -9.09 10.35
C GLN A 69 -11.88 -9.49 11.16
N ARG A 70 -11.39 -10.73 10.98
CA ARG A 70 -10.25 -11.27 11.72
C ARG A 70 -9.34 -12.06 10.79
N GLN A 71 -8.04 -11.85 10.89
CA GLN A 71 -7.07 -12.55 10.08
C GLN A 71 -5.74 -12.69 10.84
N CYS A 72 -5.10 -13.86 10.74
CA CYS A 72 -3.73 -14.01 11.22
C CYS A 72 -2.76 -13.49 10.17
N LEU A 73 -1.93 -12.52 10.54
CA LEU A 73 -0.90 -11.94 9.67
C LEU A 73 0.47 -12.10 10.31
N ARG A 74 1.49 -12.36 9.49
CA ARG A 74 2.89 -12.37 9.93
C ARG A 74 3.44 -10.95 9.96
N LEU A 75 3.84 -10.51 11.14
CA LEU A 75 4.32 -9.17 11.42
C LEU A 75 5.77 -9.20 11.90
N MET A 76 6.57 -8.22 11.50
CA MET A 76 7.84 -7.96 12.17
C MET A 76 7.58 -7.27 13.50
N PHE A 77 7.64 -8.04 14.59
CA PHE A 77 7.42 -7.57 15.95
C PHE A 77 8.73 -7.65 16.74
N HIS A 78 9.21 -6.52 17.25
CA HIS A 78 10.52 -6.43 17.94
C HIS A 78 11.70 -7.07 17.17
N GLY A 79 11.66 -7.00 15.83
CA GLY A 79 12.70 -7.57 14.96
C GLY A 79 12.58 -9.08 14.72
N GLN A 80 11.51 -9.73 15.18
CA GLN A 80 11.20 -11.14 14.90
C GLN A 80 9.87 -11.26 14.16
N PRO A 81 9.76 -12.17 13.18
CA PRO A 81 8.50 -12.43 12.50
C PRO A 81 7.57 -13.24 13.41
N GLU A 82 6.51 -12.62 13.90
CA GLU A 82 5.48 -13.25 14.72
C GLU A 82 4.14 -13.31 13.99
N GLU A 83 3.40 -14.41 14.17
CA GLU A 83 2.02 -14.51 13.69
C GLU A 83 1.09 -13.86 14.72
N MET A 84 0.35 -12.84 14.29
CA MET A 84 -0.55 -12.09 15.14
C MET A 84 -1.97 -12.07 14.59
N LEU A 85 -2.92 -12.18 15.51
CA LEU A 85 -4.33 -11.96 15.18
C LEU A 85 -4.56 -10.47 14.95
N MET A 86 -4.94 -10.14 13.73
CA MET A 86 -5.30 -8.80 13.30
C MET A 86 -6.81 -8.70 13.14
N ILE A 87 -7.36 -7.54 13.47
CA ILE A 87 -8.77 -7.24 13.43
C ILE A 87 -8.97 -6.07 12.46
N SER A 88 -9.91 -6.19 11.54
CA SER A 88 -10.20 -5.12 10.59
C SER A 88 -10.90 -3.93 11.27
N GLU A 89 -10.92 -2.77 10.62
CA GLU A 89 -11.67 -1.60 11.14
C GLU A 89 -13.13 -1.91 11.48
N SER A 90 -13.85 -2.66 10.63
CA SER A 90 -15.23 -3.06 10.93
C SER A 90 -15.31 -3.95 12.18
N GLY A 91 -14.39 -4.91 12.33
CA GLY A 91 -14.29 -5.76 13.51
C GLY A 91 -13.97 -4.99 14.79
N VAL A 92 -13.08 -3.99 14.72
CA VAL A 92 -12.76 -3.14 15.87
C VAL A 92 -13.99 -2.37 16.33
N TYR A 93 -14.76 -1.77 15.42
CA TYR A 93 -15.98 -1.08 15.81
C TYR A 93 -17.04 -2.04 16.36
N ALA A 94 -17.17 -3.25 15.81
CA ALA A 94 -18.05 -4.28 16.37
C ALA A 94 -17.66 -4.64 17.81
N LEU A 95 -16.38 -4.84 18.09
CA LEU A 95 -15.88 -5.12 19.45
C LEU A 95 -16.15 -3.98 20.42
N LEU A 96 -15.97 -2.72 20.01
CA LEU A 96 -16.26 -1.56 20.85
C LEU A 96 -17.75 -1.42 21.19
N VAL A 97 -18.63 -1.94 20.33
CA VAL A 97 -20.08 -2.02 20.59
C VAL A 97 -20.42 -3.21 21.49
N TYR A 98 -19.87 -4.40 21.21
CA TYR A 98 -20.10 -5.60 22.02
C TYR A 98 -19.58 -5.44 23.46
N HIS A 99 -18.46 -4.74 23.63
CA HIS A 99 -17.82 -4.49 24.91
C HIS A 99 -17.85 -3.00 25.23
N TYR A 100 -19.07 -2.50 25.43
CA TYR A 100 -19.27 -1.10 25.76
C TYR A 100 -18.64 -0.74 27.11
N ALA A 101 -17.74 0.24 27.09
CA ALA A 101 -17.20 0.92 28.26
C ALA A 101 -17.14 2.44 27.97
N PRO A 102 -17.33 3.31 28.97
CA PRO A 102 -17.26 4.76 28.75
C PRO A 102 -15.88 5.20 28.22
N GLU A 103 -14.81 4.54 28.66
CA GLU A 103 -13.43 4.76 28.21
C GLU A 103 -13.24 4.42 26.73
N ASN A 104 -13.98 3.43 26.21
CA ASN A 104 -13.96 3.02 24.81
C ASN A 104 -14.51 4.10 23.86
N ARG A 105 -15.26 5.10 24.37
CA ARG A 105 -15.70 6.24 23.54
C ARG A 105 -14.53 7.09 23.07
N LEU A 106 -13.54 7.31 23.93
CA LEU A 106 -12.33 8.03 23.58
C LEU A 106 -11.44 7.21 22.66
N LEU A 107 -11.36 5.89 22.89
CA LEU A 107 -10.66 4.96 22.00
C LEU A 107 -11.27 4.96 20.60
N ARG A 108 -12.60 4.84 20.49
CA ARG A 108 -13.30 4.93 19.21
C ARG A 108 -13.00 6.24 18.51
N ARG A 109 -13.10 7.38 19.21
CA ARG A 109 -12.83 8.70 18.64
C ARG A 109 -11.40 8.79 18.09
N TRP A 110 -10.42 8.33 18.87
CA TRP A 110 -9.02 8.30 18.48
C TRP A 110 -8.77 7.42 17.25
N LEU A 111 -9.34 6.21 17.22
CA LEU A 111 -9.23 5.32 16.06
C LEU A 111 -9.82 5.96 14.79
N THR A 112 -11.03 6.51 14.89
CA THR A 112 -11.75 7.06 13.72
C THR A 112 -11.14 8.36 13.20
N HIS A 113 -10.67 9.25 14.07
CA HIS A 113 -10.26 10.60 13.67
C HIS A 113 -8.75 10.77 13.51
N GLU A 114 -7.95 9.90 14.12
CA GLU A 114 -6.49 10.01 14.08
C GLU A 114 -5.87 8.79 13.42
N VAL A 115 -6.11 7.58 13.94
CA VAL A 115 -5.40 6.38 13.49
C VAL A 115 -5.77 5.99 12.05
N VAL A 116 -7.06 5.79 11.77
CA VAL A 116 -7.52 5.34 10.44
C VAL A 116 -7.16 6.35 9.34
N PRO A 117 -7.41 7.67 9.51
CA PRO A 117 -7.00 8.66 8.51
C PRO A 117 -5.49 8.68 8.29
N THR A 118 -4.70 8.68 9.38
CA THR A 118 -3.22 8.69 9.26
C THR A 118 -2.72 7.46 8.52
N LEU A 119 -3.26 6.28 8.81
CA LEU A 119 -2.86 5.04 8.15
C LEU A 119 -3.18 5.04 6.65
N ARG A 120 -4.32 5.62 6.26
CA ARG A 120 -4.72 5.76 4.85
C ARG A 120 -3.83 6.79 4.13
N ASP A 121 -3.54 7.91 4.78
CA ASP A 121 -2.67 8.97 4.26
C ASP A 121 -1.22 8.51 4.07
N GLU A 122 -0.69 7.64 4.94
CA GLU A 122 0.68 7.11 4.81
C GLU A 122 0.88 6.29 3.53
N ARG A 123 -0.16 5.61 3.04
CA ARG A 123 -0.12 4.89 1.77
C ARG A 123 -0.16 5.84 0.57
N GLN A 124 -0.71 7.03 0.76
CA GLN A 124 -0.87 8.00 -0.29
C GLN A 124 0.30 8.98 -0.21
N PRO A 125 1.42 8.73 -0.92
CA PRO A 125 2.46 9.74 -0.98
C PRO A 125 1.79 11.02 -1.47
N ARG A 126 1.83 12.06 -0.63
CA ARG A 126 1.19 13.38 -0.82
C ARG A 126 1.53 14.05 -2.17
N ALA A 127 2.44 13.45 -2.94
CA ALA A 127 2.80 13.80 -4.29
C ALA A 127 1.77 13.39 -5.37
N ILE A 128 0.95 12.34 -5.17
CA ILE A 128 0.17 11.75 -6.29
C ILE A 128 -1.16 12.46 -6.55
N GLU A 129 -1.79 13.07 -5.54
CA GLU A 129 -3.08 13.75 -5.72
C GLU A 129 -2.96 15.25 -5.99
N ARG A 130 -1.79 15.83 -5.77
CA ARG A 130 -1.59 17.25 -6.06
C ARG A 130 -1.18 17.41 -7.52
N PRO A 131 -1.95 18.15 -8.34
CA PRO A 131 -1.49 18.51 -9.67
C PRO A 131 -0.15 19.23 -9.55
N LEU A 132 0.94 18.55 -9.92
CA LEU A 132 2.27 19.15 -9.90
C LEU A 132 2.56 19.70 -11.29
N LEU A 133 2.76 21.01 -11.37
CA LEU A 133 3.22 21.65 -12.58
C LEU A 133 4.75 21.57 -12.63
N SER A 134 5.28 20.85 -13.61
CA SER A 134 6.70 20.83 -13.93
C SER A 134 6.94 21.45 -15.32
N MET A 135 8.19 21.80 -15.59
CA MET A 135 8.61 22.28 -16.90
C MET A 135 9.48 21.23 -17.58
N LEU A 136 9.09 20.85 -18.79
CA LEU A 136 9.82 19.94 -19.64
C LEU A 136 10.69 20.74 -20.61
N ASP A 137 12.00 20.78 -20.32
CA ASP A 137 12.97 21.47 -21.17
C ASP A 137 13.46 20.55 -22.30
N TRP A 138 13.17 20.93 -23.54
CA TRP A 138 13.68 20.32 -24.76
C TRP A 138 14.67 21.26 -25.46
N PRO A 139 15.51 20.74 -26.38
CA PRO A 139 16.59 21.52 -26.98
C PRO A 139 16.15 22.84 -27.64
N GLU A 140 14.91 22.91 -28.12
CA GLU A 140 14.37 24.07 -28.85
C GLU A 140 13.07 24.62 -28.23
N MET A 141 12.58 24.06 -27.11
CA MET A 141 11.29 24.45 -26.51
C MET A 141 11.19 24.01 -25.04
N SER A 142 10.50 24.79 -24.20
CA SER A 142 10.07 24.37 -22.86
C SER A 142 8.55 24.22 -22.81
N LEU A 143 8.07 23.10 -22.27
CA LEU A 143 6.64 22.79 -22.18
C LEU A 143 6.19 22.70 -20.72
N ASN A 144 4.97 23.15 -20.44
CA ASN A 144 4.34 22.91 -19.15
C ASN A 144 3.80 21.48 -19.11
N LEU A 145 4.23 20.72 -18.11
CA LEU A 145 3.82 19.33 -17.88
C LEU A 145 3.08 19.28 -16.54
N LEU A 146 1.81 18.89 -16.59
CA LEU A 146 1.00 18.65 -15.41
C LEU A 146 1.09 17.17 -15.04
N HIS A 147 1.59 16.85 -13.86
CA HIS A 147 1.55 15.49 -13.35
C HIS A 147 0.24 15.26 -12.61
N TRP A 148 -0.52 14.25 -13.04
CA TRP A 148 -1.75 13.83 -12.38
C TRP A 148 -1.95 12.33 -12.57
N GLN A 149 -2.19 11.59 -11.48
CA GLN A 149 -2.38 10.13 -11.49
C GLN A 149 -1.24 9.36 -12.17
N ASP A 150 0.01 9.74 -11.91
CA ASP A 150 1.22 9.17 -12.54
C ASP A 150 1.30 9.35 -14.06
N GLU A 151 0.43 10.18 -14.64
CA GLU A 151 0.45 10.55 -16.06
C GLU A 151 0.91 12.00 -16.24
N GLY A 152 1.68 12.23 -17.31
CA GLY A 152 2.11 13.55 -17.74
C GLY A 152 1.12 14.14 -18.73
N TRP A 153 0.41 15.17 -18.31
CA TRP A 153 -0.56 15.90 -19.12
C TRP A 153 0.11 17.15 -19.71
N ILE A 154 -0.02 17.30 -21.03
CA ILE A 154 0.39 18.52 -21.76
C ILE A 154 -0.86 19.26 -22.22
N ARG A 155 -0.78 20.59 -22.36
CA ARG A 155 -1.89 21.35 -22.92
C ARG A 155 -2.06 20.96 -24.39
N LEU A 156 -3.29 20.66 -24.82
CA LEU A 156 -3.58 20.28 -26.20
C LEU A 156 -3.11 21.34 -27.23
N ARG A 157 -3.15 22.63 -26.85
CA ARG A 157 -2.66 23.74 -27.69
C ARG A 157 -1.16 23.67 -27.99
N ASP A 158 -0.38 22.98 -27.14
CA ASP A 158 1.07 22.82 -27.28
C ASP A 158 1.40 21.57 -28.16
N MET A 159 0.40 20.73 -28.49
CA MET A 159 0.51 19.52 -29.32
C MET A 159 0.98 19.75 -30.78
N PRO A 160 0.60 20.83 -31.49
CA PRO A 160 1.07 21.06 -32.88
C PRO A 160 2.59 21.11 -32.97
N TYR A 161 3.26 21.71 -31.98
CA TYR A 161 4.73 21.81 -31.93
C TYR A 161 5.41 20.45 -31.72
N LEU A 162 4.71 19.47 -31.13
CA LEU A 162 5.21 18.10 -30.95
C LEU A 162 5.21 17.27 -32.24
N LEU A 163 4.21 17.50 -33.09
CA LEU A 163 4.02 16.74 -34.32
C LEU A 163 4.73 17.37 -35.52
N VAL A 164 4.87 18.71 -35.54
CA VAL A 164 5.49 19.45 -36.65
C VAL A 164 6.98 19.08 -36.83
N ASN A 165 7.70 18.74 -35.75
CA ASN A 165 9.10 18.29 -35.84
C ASN A 165 9.28 16.81 -36.20
N ARG A 166 8.21 15.99 -36.21
CA ARG A 166 8.29 14.57 -36.63
C ARG A 166 7.98 14.36 -38.10
N THR A 167 7.10 15.16 -38.69
CA THR A 167 6.60 14.89 -40.06
C THR A 167 7.52 15.39 -41.17
N TYR A 168 8.56 16.20 -40.87
CA TYR A 168 9.53 16.61 -41.91
C TYR A 168 10.77 15.71 -42.03
N ARG A 169 11.02 14.78 -41.11
CA ARG A 169 12.10 13.78 -41.27
C ARG A 169 11.54 12.41 -41.67
N SER A 170 10.89 12.37 -42.84
CA SER A 170 10.67 11.13 -43.58
C SER A 170 11.70 10.98 -44.69
N THR A 171 12.86 10.41 -44.33
CA THR A 171 13.60 9.49 -45.21
C THR A 171 14.23 8.41 -44.31
N PRO A 172 14.02 7.11 -44.59
CA PRO A 172 14.29 6.05 -43.62
C PRO A 172 15.75 5.55 -43.73
N LYS A 173 16.44 5.43 -42.60
CA LYS A 173 17.52 4.44 -42.43
C LYS A 173 17.16 3.52 -41.27
N ARG A 174 16.97 2.24 -41.61
CA ARG A 174 16.63 1.14 -40.68
C ARG A 174 17.67 1.06 -39.55
N THR A 175 17.23 1.24 -38.32
CA THR A 175 17.98 0.81 -37.13
C THR A 175 17.00 0.20 -36.12
N PRO A 176 17.36 -0.91 -35.45
CA PRO A 176 16.43 -1.66 -34.60
C PRO A 176 15.94 -0.87 -33.39
N TRP A 177 14.64 -0.98 -33.12
CA TRP A 177 13.85 -0.25 -32.13
C TRP A 177 14.37 -0.32 -30.68
N TRP A 178 15.08 -1.38 -30.29
CA TRP A 178 15.50 -1.62 -28.91
C TRP A 178 16.82 -0.92 -28.51
N ARG A 179 17.63 -0.42 -29.47
CA ARG A 179 18.84 0.36 -29.14
C ARG A 179 18.58 1.84 -28.79
N LYS A 180 17.38 2.37 -29.09
CA LYS A 180 17.01 3.76 -28.77
C LYS A 180 16.43 3.96 -27.37
N PHE A 181 15.97 2.89 -26.72
CA PHE A 181 15.48 2.97 -25.34
C PHE A 181 16.61 2.99 -24.29
N ALA A 182 17.83 2.61 -24.67
CA ALA A 182 18.95 2.46 -23.73
C ALA A 182 19.89 3.68 -23.63
N GLN A 183 19.82 4.66 -24.55
CA GLN A 183 20.58 5.91 -24.42
C GLN A 183 19.76 6.96 -23.68
N ALA A 184 19.66 6.69 -22.37
CA ALA A 184 19.83 7.70 -21.34
C ALA A 184 18.99 8.97 -21.53
N PHE A 185 17.71 8.80 -21.24
CA PHE A 185 16.75 9.81 -20.83
C PHE A 185 17.30 10.61 -19.64
N ARG A 186 18.33 11.43 -19.85
CA ARG A 186 18.83 12.37 -18.84
C ARG A 186 17.98 13.64 -18.90
N MET A 187 16.70 13.48 -18.55
CA MET A 187 15.81 14.60 -18.27
C MET A 187 16.30 15.31 -17.02
N LYS A 188 16.71 16.57 -17.15
CA LYS A 188 16.82 17.45 -16.00
C LYS A 188 15.45 18.04 -15.77
N GLN A 189 14.71 17.46 -14.83
CA GLN A 189 13.47 18.04 -14.34
C GLN A 189 13.83 19.11 -13.30
N ARG A 190 13.41 20.36 -13.54
CA ARG A 190 13.34 21.38 -12.49
C ARG A 190 11.92 21.33 -11.91
N ILE A 191 11.85 20.99 -10.65
CA ILE A 191 10.63 21.00 -9.85
C ILE A 191 10.60 22.35 -9.13
N TYR A 192 9.47 23.06 -9.19
CA TYR A 192 9.23 24.30 -8.46
C TYR A 192 8.41 24.03 -7.20
#